data_AF-A0A7V2QXV7-F1
#
_entry.id   AF-A0A7V2QXV7-F1
#
_cell.length_a   1.000
_cell.length_b   1.000
_cell.length_c   1.000
_cell.angle_alpha   90.00
_cell.angle_beta   90.00
_cell.angle_gamma   90.00
#
_symmetry.space_group_name_H-M   'P 1'
#
loop_
_entity.id
_entity.type
_entity.pdbx_description
1 polymer ?
#
loop_
_entity_poly.entity_id
_entity_poly.type
_entity_poly.pdbx_seq_one_letter_code
_entity_poly.pdbx_strand_id
1 'polypeptide(L)' 'MWKLKSCPRCKGDMLINEDMDGWYEQCLQCSCRHELKELAKSKEQFVLAGEKRAKSDV' A
#
# COMPACT_ATOMS: atom_id res chain seq x y z
N MET A 1 11.00 2.71 -6.26
CA MET A 1 10.48 4.10 -6.35
C MET A 1 10.20 4.62 -4.95
N TRP A 2 10.56 5.88 -4.64
CA TRP A 2 10.36 6.47 -3.30
C TRP A 2 9.16 7.42 -3.33
N LYS A 3 8.27 7.34 -2.33
CA LYS A 3 7.16 8.27 -2.11
C LYS A 3 7.40 9.02 -0.81
N LEU A 4 7.88 10.26 -0.93
CA LEU A 4 8.25 11.08 0.22
C LEU A 4 7.03 11.52 1.03
N LYS A 5 7.15 11.51 2.36
CA LYS A 5 6.13 11.96 3.33
C LYS A 5 4.73 11.40 3.11
N SER A 6 4.64 10.20 2.54
CA SER A 6 3.40 9.60 2.08
C SER A 6 2.82 8.56 3.04
N CYS A 7 3.59 8.13 4.05
CA CYS A 7 3.10 7.13 4.99
C CYS A 7 1.86 7.63 5.75
N PRO A 8 0.73 6.89 5.72
CA PRO A 8 -0.50 7.31 6.38
C PRO A 8 -0.40 7.28 7.91
N ARG A 9 0.56 6.53 8.46
CA ARG A 9 0.72 6.34 9.91
C ARG A 9 1.62 7.40 10.56
N CYS A 10 2.79 7.65 9.97
CA CYS A 10 3.82 8.50 10.60
C CYS A 10 4.30 9.66 9.71
N LYS A 11 3.72 9.85 8.52
CA LYS A 11 4.16 10.84 7.52
C LYS A 11 5.63 10.67 7.11
N GLY A 12 6.17 9.46 7.24
CA GLY A 12 7.49 9.09 6.74
C GLY A 12 7.48 8.72 5.26
N ASP A 13 8.65 8.33 4.77
CA ASP A 13 8.84 7.96 3.37
C ASP A 13 8.47 6.49 3.14
N MET A 14 7.80 6.22 2.02
CA MET A 14 7.43 4.87 1.58
C MET A 14 8.33 4.43 0.42
N LEU A 15 8.76 3.17 0.44
CA LEU A 15 9.54 2.52 -0.60
C LEU A 15 8.73 1.42 -1.28
N ILE A 16 8.67 1.43 -2.61
CA ILE A 16 8.10 0.34 -3.41
C ILE A 16 9.16 -0.74 -3.64
N ASN A 17 8.82 -1.98 -3.30
CA ASN A 17 9.62 -3.20 -3.46
C ASN A 17 8.77 -4.34 -4.05
N GLU A 18 9.42 -5.44 -4.41
CA GLU A 18 8.80 -6.65 -4.92
C GLU A 18 9.31 -7.86 -4.12
N ASP A 19 8.43 -8.81 -3.81
CA ASP A 19 8.79 -10.13 -3.30
C ASP A 19 8.11 -11.23 -4.11
N MET A 20 8.13 -12.47 -3.61
CA MET A 20 7.53 -13.62 -4.29
C MET A 20 6.00 -13.49 -4.48
N ASP A 21 5.33 -12.67 -3.66
CA ASP A 21 3.89 -12.44 -3.71
C ASP A 21 3.53 -11.20 -4.57
N GLY A 22 4.55 -10.46 -5.04
CA GLY A 22 4.42 -9.34 -5.96
C GLY A 22 4.85 -7.99 -5.38
N TRP A 23 4.32 -6.91 -5.95
CA TRP A 23 4.71 -5.55 -5.58
C TRP A 23 4.04 -5.10 -4.28
N TYR A 24 4.81 -4.39 -3.46
CA TYR A 24 4.30 -3.75 -2.24
C TYR A 24 5.04 -2.44 -1.98
N GLU A 25 4.45 -1.58 -1.16
CA GLU A 25 5.11 -0.43 -0.58
C GLU A 25 5.23 -0.55 0.93
N GLN A 26 6.36 -0.12 1.49
CA GLN A 26 6.62 -0.16 2.93
C GLN A 26 7.25 1.15 3.43
N CYS A 27 6.79 1.63 4.60
CA CYS A 27 7.39 2.77 5.27
C CYS A 27 8.74 2.41 5.90
N LEU A 28 9.76 3.22 5.61
CA LEU A 28 11.10 3.03 6.19
C LEU A 28 11.18 3.35 7.69
N GLN A 29 10.26 4.16 8.21
CA GLN A 29 10.29 4.60 9.61
C GLN A 29 9.43 3.77 10.56
N CYS A 30 8.27 3.27 10.09
CA CYS A 30 7.31 2.55 10.94
C CYS A 30 6.88 1.18 10.42
N SER A 31 7.49 0.72 9.32
CA SER A 31 7.28 -0.58 8.69
C SER A 31 5.84 -0.88 8.23
N CYS A 32 4.96 0.14 8.19
CA CYS A 32 3.62 0.01 7.61
C CYS A 32 3.72 -0.41 6.15
N ARG A 33 3.05 -1.51 5.78
CA ARG A 33 3.13 -2.16 4.46
C ARG A 33 1.75 -2.16 3.77
N HIS A 34 1.73 -1.91 2.47
CA HIS A 34 0.57 -2.02 1.61
C HIS A 34 0.93 -2.79 0.35
N GLU A 35 0.11 -3.76 -0.04
CA GLU A 35 0.29 -4.49 -1.28
C GLU A 35 -0.20 -3.67 -2.48
N LEU A 36 0.57 -3.68 -3.55
CA LEU A 36 0.26 -3.01 -4.80
C LEU A 36 -0.29 -4.05 -5.77
N LYS A 37 -1.62 -4.11 -5.87
CA LYS A 37 -2.28 -4.95 -6.87
C LYS A 37 -1.92 -4.42 -8.25
N GLU A 38 -1.36 -5.27 -9.11
CA GLU A 38 -1.15 -4.93 -10.51
C GLU A 38 -2.51 -4.67 -11.17
N LEU A 39 -2.80 -3.40 -11.44
CA LEU A 39 -3.92 -3.03 -12.30
C LEU A 39 -3.54 -3.40 -13.73
N ALA A 40 -3.78 -4.66 -14.10
CA ALA A 40 -3.74 -5.07 -15.49
C ALA A 40 -4.65 -4.12 -16.28
N LYS A 41 -4.05 -3.40 -17.23
CA LYS A 41 -4.68 -2.31 -18.00
C LYS A 41 -5.98 -2.77 -18.68
N SER A 42 -7.09 -2.60 -17.99
CA SER A 42 -8.38 -2.32 -18.61
C SER A 42 -8.84 -0.97 -18.05
N LYS A 43 -9.27 -0.09 -18.94
CA LYS A 43 -9.35 1.37 -18.77
C LYS A 43 -10.30 1.91 -17.69
N GLU A 44 -10.82 1.09 -16.78
CA GLU A 44 -11.81 1.56 -15.82
C GLU A 44 -11.53 1.01 -14.42
N GLN A 45 -11.67 1.90 -13.43
CA GLN A 45 -11.72 1.65 -11.98
C GLN A 45 -10.41 1.85 -11.19
N PHE A 46 -10.09 3.13 -10.98
CA PHE A 46 -9.43 3.59 -9.76
C PHE A 46 -10.41 3.50 -8.58
N VAL A 47 -10.50 2.34 -7.93
CA VAL A 47 -11.29 2.19 -6.70
C VAL A 47 -10.50 1.31 -5.72
N LEU A 48 -10.09 1.94 -4.61
CA LEU A 48 -9.70 1.37 -3.30
C LEU A 48 -8.22 1.09 -3.01
N ALA A 49 -7.47 2.18 -2.77
CA ALA A 49 -6.54 2.20 -1.65
C ALA A 49 -7.35 2.52 -0.37
N GLY A 50 -7.64 1.50 0.44
CA GLY A 50 -8.11 1.70 1.81
C GLY A 50 -9.44 1.05 2.18
N GLU A 51 -9.55 -0.28 2.06
CA GLU A 51 -10.55 -1.01 2.85
C GLU A 51 -9.94 -1.47 4.18
N LYS A 52 -10.53 -0.88 5.22
CA LYS A 52 -10.29 -1.06 6.63
C LYS A 52 -10.67 -2.50 7.00
N ARG A 53 -9.70 -3.31 7.46
CA ARG A 53 -10.02 -4.47 8.32
C ARG A 53 -10.18 -3.97 9.75
N ALA A 54 -11.36 -3.46 10.07
CA ALA A 54 -11.89 -3.51 11.43
C ALA A 54 -12.46 -4.93 11.62
N LYS A 55 -11.99 -5.63 12.66
CA LYS A 55 -12.51 -6.92 13.13
C LYS A 55 -13.77 -6.71 14.00
N SER A 56 -14.65 -7.71 13.96
CA SER A 56 -15.60 -8.16 15.01
C SER A 56 -16.91 -7.40 15.25
N ASP A 57 -18.06 -8.08 15.08
CA ASP A 57 -18.93 -8.57 16.18
C ASP A 57 -20.25 -9.17 15.63
N VAL A 58 -20.44 -10.49 15.75
CA VAL A 58 -21.65 -11.14 16.29
C VAL A 58 -21.34 -12.58 16.69
#